data_AF-A0A2D5H9R2-F1
#
_entry.id   AF-A0A2D5H9R2-F1
#
_cell.length_a   1.000
_cell.length_b   1.000
_cell.length_c   1.000
_cell.angle_alpha   90.00
_cell.angle_beta   90.00
_cell.angle_gamma   90.00
#
_symmetry.space_group_name_H-M   'P 1'
#
loop_
_entity.id
_entity.type
_entity.pdbx_description
1 polymer ?
#
loop_
_entity_poly.entity_id
_entity_poly.type
_entity_poly.pdbx_seq_one_letter_code
_entity_poly.pdbx_strand_id
1 'polypeptide(L)'
;MGRWVAAREGAPRRYTRVGARKRIEQVFNAAVLEILAPIELVDLRVAVLVGEDNNPPAIALVCETLGQLDLGWIETGDAPIPWRAAAYAALEETLGTALPLFGYQDLFEEISMYYWDGEIDDESARRSLAAYQGLSAEEIEEQTLPSEMNARRPDWMIGTNAAKSASLPKALARALRRLRDAHKALKRLTSERNAWHFDSDTLYEYVPGIEECSSLPPLTLVPFEEFARELDDVARHGMEMGFMDFCGLCPLPAISRIDDWFASLRLGAQFLLAAQDLVRFDPPNP
;
A
#
# COMPACT_ATOMS: atom_id res chain seq x y z
N MET A 1 -1.26 -16.93 21.86
CA MET A 1 -1.40 -15.60 22.51
C MET A 1 -1.35 -15.66 24.04
N GLY A 2 -2.19 -16.44 24.74
CA GLY A 2 -2.21 -16.44 26.22
C GLY A 2 -0.86 -16.70 26.91
N ARG A 3 -0.11 -17.70 26.45
CA ARG A 3 1.25 -17.98 26.94
C ARG A 3 2.25 -16.84 26.65
N TRP A 4 2.09 -16.14 25.53
CA TRP A 4 2.94 -15.00 25.14
C TRP A 4 2.72 -13.81 26.07
N VAL A 5 1.47 -13.57 26.49
CA VAL A 5 1.12 -12.57 27.51
C VAL A 5 1.66 -12.98 28.88
N ALA A 6 1.48 -14.24 29.28
CA ALA A 6 1.98 -14.73 30.56
C ALA A 6 3.50 -14.57 30.72
N ALA A 7 4.27 -14.78 29.64
CA ALA A 7 5.73 -14.59 29.64
C ALA A 7 6.17 -13.13 29.88
N ARG A 8 5.26 -12.15 29.71
CA ARG A 8 5.49 -10.72 29.94
C ARG A 8 4.99 -10.24 31.30
N GLU A 9 4.33 -11.11 32.05
CA GLU A 9 3.90 -10.79 33.41
C GLU A 9 5.05 -11.09 34.38
N GLY A 10 5.47 -10.09 35.17
CA GLY A 10 6.55 -10.25 36.14
C GLY A 10 6.22 -11.19 37.32
N ALA A 11 4.96 -11.62 37.47
CA ALA A 11 4.56 -12.61 38.46
C ALA A 11 3.35 -13.43 37.96
N PRO A 12 3.25 -14.74 38.32
CA PRO A 12 2.12 -15.57 37.94
C PRO A 12 0.81 -15.04 38.54
N ARG A 13 -0.17 -14.73 37.69
CA ARG A 13 -1.52 -14.31 38.11
C ARG A 13 -2.55 -15.38 37.74
N ARG A 14 -3.52 -15.60 38.63
CA ARG A 14 -4.68 -16.45 38.34
C ARG A 14 -5.79 -15.57 37.78
N TYR A 15 -6.34 -15.98 36.65
CA TYR A 15 -7.44 -15.29 35.99
C TYR A 15 -8.65 -16.20 35.89
N THR A 16 -9.84 -15.62 35.96
CA THR A 16 -11.04 -16.27 35.39
C THR A 16 -10.87 -16.38 33.87
N ARG A 17 -11.61 -17.28 33.20
CA ARG A 17 -11.54 -17.39 31.73
C ARG A 17 -11.77 -16.06 31.02
N VAL A 18 -12.78 -15.30 31.47
CA VAL A 18 -13.10 -13.96 30.93
C VAL A 18 -11.99 -12.96 31.26
N GLY A 19 -11.46 -12.99 32.49
CA GLY A 19 -10.35 -12.13 32.90
C GLY A 19 -9.08 -12.38 32.09
N ALA A 20 -8.77 -13.65 31.78
CA ALA A 20 -7.63 -14.03 30.96
C ALA A 20 -7.78 -13.50 29.53
N ARG A 21 -8.97 -13.67 28.93
CA ARG A 21 -9.27 -13.14 27.59
C ARG A 21 -9.07 -11.63 27.52
N LYS A 22 -9.71 -10.88 28.43
CA LYS A 22 -9.58 -9.41 28.49
C LYS A 22 -8.12 -8.98 28.67
N ARG A 23 -7.38 -9.67 29.55
CA ARG A 23 -5.96 -9.38 29.78
C ARG A 23 -5.13 -9.63 28.52
N ILE A 24 -5.41 -10.71 27.78
CA ILE A 24 -4.71 -11.03 26.55
C ILE A 24 -4.93 -9.95 25.49
N GLU A 25 -6.19 -9.59 25.26
CA GLU A 25 -6.57 -8.52 24.32
C GLU A 25 -5.91 -7.20 24.69
N GLN A 26 -5.97 -6.79 25.96
CA GLN A 26 -5.36 -5.55 26.44
C GLN A 26 -3.84 -5.49 26.21
N VAL A 27 -3.12 -6.55 26.57
CA VAL A 27 -1.65 -6.56 26.45
C VAL A 27 -1.23 -6.63 24.97
N PHE A 28 -1.93 -7.42 24.16
CA PHE A 28 -1.64 -7.51 22.74
C PHE A 28 -1.93 -6.18 22.03
N ASN A 29 -3.10 -5.59 22.25
CA ASN A 29 -3.48 -4.32 21.62
C ASN A 29 -2.55 -3.18 22.05
N ALA A 30 -2.17 -3.11 23.33
CA ALA A 30 -1.21 -2.10 23.80
C ALA A 30 0.13 -2.21 23.06
N ALA A 31 0.65 -3.42 22.86
CA ALA A 31 1.91 -3.64 22.15
C ALA A 31 1.82 -3.31 20.65
N VAL A 32 0.66 -3.58 20.02
CA VAL A 32 0.42 -3.19 18.62
C VAL A 32 0.35 -1.67 18.50
N LEU A 33 -0.47 -1.01 19.34
CA LEU A 33 -0.66 0.44 19.32
C LEU A 33 0.65 1.18 19.59
N GLU A 34 1.50 0.68 20.50
CA GLU A 34 2.83 1.26 20.74
C GLU A 34 3.68 1.30 19.46
N ILE A 35 3.56 0.31 18.59
CA ILE A 35 4.34 0.20 17.34
C ILE A 35 3.74 1.04 16.22
N LEU A 36 2.41 1.04 16.10
CA LEU A 36 1.72 1.68 14.98
C LEU A 36 1.35 3.14 15.23
N ALA A 37 1.20 3.58 16.48
CA ALA A 37 0.77 4.94 16.82
C ALA A 37 1.59 6.10 16.20
N PRO A 38 2.92 5.96 15.96
CA PRO A 38 3.69 7.02 15.29
C PRO A 38 3.39 7.19 13.80
N ILE A 39 2.69 6.22 13.18
CA ILE A 39 2.36 6.23 11.76
C ILE A 39 1.06 7.02 11.58
N GLU A 40 1.17 8.09 10.81
CA GLU A 40 0.08 9.02 10.50
C GLU A 40 -0.19 9.07 8.99
N LEU A 41 0.68 8.50 8.15
CA LEU A 41 0.49 8.40 6.70
C LEU A 41 -0.72 7.54 6.32
N VAL A 42 -1.05 6.53 7.13
CA VAL A 42 -2.16 5.58 6.94
C VAL A 42 -2.72 5.12 8.30
N ASP A 43 -3.99 4.74 8.33
CA ASP A 43 -4.64 4.06 9.47
C ASP A 43 -4.49 2.53 9.32
N LEU A 44 -3.70 1.94 10.21
CA LEU A 44 -3.41 0.51 10.24
C LEU A 44 -4.07 -0.15 11.43
N ARG A 45 -4.77 -1.27 11.17
CA ARG A 45 -5.43 -2.08 12.19
C ARG A 45 -4.94 -3.51 12.16
N VAL A 46 -5.00 -4.14 13.33
CA VAL A 46 -4.62 -5.54 13.51
C VAL A 46 -5.82 -6.33 14.00
N ALA A 47 -6.13 -7.40 13.28
CA ALA A 47 -7.16 -8.35 13.65
C ALA A 47 -6.56 -9.72 13.92
N VAL A 48 -7.17 -10.47 14.84
CA VAL A 48 -6.85 -11.87 15.07
C VAL A 48 -7.96 -12.71 14.49
N LEU A 49 -7.66 -13.43 13.42
CA LEU A 49 -8.61 -14.27 12.71
C LEU A 49 -8.64 -15.66 13.34
N VAL A 50 -9.84 -16.21 13.50
CA VAL A 50 -10.04 -17.59 13.91
C VAL A 50 -9.75 -18.46 12.69
N GLY A 51 -8.91 -19.48 12.84
CA GLY A 51 -8.72 -20.48 11.79
C GLY A 51 -9.86 -21.51 11.82
N GLU A 52 -10.33 -21.90 10.64
CA GLU A 52 -11.33 -22.97 10.44
C GLU A 52 -10.70 -24.16 9.69
N ASP A 53 -11.35 -25.32 9.65
CA ASP A 53 -10.95 -26.48 8.82
C ASP A 53 -9.46 -26.91 8.90
N ASN A 54 -8.91 -26.90 10.12
CA ASN A 54 -7.51 -27.19 10.49
C ASN A 54 -6.51 -26.06 10.29
N ASN A 55 -6.94 -24.89 9.81
CA ASN A 55 -6.09 -23.71 9.79
C ASN A 55 -5.80 -23.21 11.21
N PRO A 56 -4.54 -22.84 11.51
CA PRO A 56 -4.22 -22.18 12.77
C PRO A 56 -4.86 -20.79 12.80
N PRO A 57 -5.06 -20.16 13.98
CA PRO A 57 -5.43 -18.75 14.01
C PRO A 57 -4.37 -17.88 13.31
N ALA A 58 -4.76 -16.76 12.71
CA ALA A 58 -3.86 -15.84 12.04
C ALA A 58 -3.92 -14.43 12.63
N ILE A 59 -2.87 -13.63 12.43
CA ILE A 59 -2.90 -12.19 12.67
C ILE A 59 -2.92 -11.50 11.31
N ALA A 60 -3.95 -10.70 11.06
CA ALA A 60 -4.07 -9.86 9.88
C ALA A 60 -3.68 -8.41 10.21
N LEU A 61 -3.00 -7.76 9.27
CA LEU A 61 -2.74 -6.33 9.25
C LEU A 61 -3.53 -5.73 8.09
N VAL A 62 -4.35 -4.72 8.38
CA VAL A 62 -5.32 -4.11 7.47
C VAL A 62 -5.08 -2.61 7.40
N CYS A 63 -5.21 -2.01 6.24
CA CYS A 63 -5.14 -0.56 6.02
C CYS A 63 -6.54 0.00 5.78
N GLU A 64 -7.09 0.75 6.73
CA GLU A 64 -8.42 1.35 6.57
C GLU A 64 -8.42 2.67 5.78
N THR A 65 -7.24 3.17 5.41
CA THR A 65 -7.12 4.35 4.54
C THR A 65 -7.48 3.98 3.11
N LEU A 66 -8.31 4.81 2.48
CA LEU A 66 -8.79 4.66 1.11
C LEU A 66 -8.45 5.94 0.31
N GLY A 67 -8.10 5.78 -0.96
CA GLY A 67 -7.85 6.88 -1.89
C GLY A 67 -6.38 7.29 -2.01
N GLN A 68 -6.16 8.52 -2.50
CA GLN A 68 -4.82 9.07 -2.72
C GLN A 68 -4.10 9.31 -1.39
N LEU A 69 -2.85 8.85 -1.31
CA LEU A 69 -1.94 9.24 -0.23
C LEU A 69 -1.49 10.69 -0.43
N ASP A 70 -1.60 11.52 0.61
CA ASP A 70 -1.07 12.88 0.60
C ASP A 70 0.47 12.85 0.49
N LEU A 71 1.00 13.34 -0.63
CA LEU A 71 2.45 13.42 -0.88
C LEU A 71 3.05 14.80 -0.55
N GLY A 72 2.25 15.72 -0.01
CA GLY A 72 2.69 17.01 0.51
C GLY A 72 3.47 17.84 -0.51
N TRP A 73 4.73 18.16 -0.17
CA TRP A 73 5.60 19.00 -1.01
C TRP A 73 5.91 18.40 -2.39
N ILE A 74 5.75 17.08 -2.55
CA ILE A 74 5.98 16.39 -3.83
C ILE A 74 4.90 16.76 -4.85
N GLU A 75 3.68 17.04 -4.41
CA GLU A 75 2.54 17.43 -5.26
C GLU A 75 2.37 18.96 -5.32
N THR A 76 2.40 19.63 -4.17
CA THR A 76 1.99 21.03 -4.05
C THR A 76 3.15 22.00 -3.81
N GLY A 77 4.38 21.51 -3.63
CA GLY A 77 5.54 22.32 -3.28
C GLY A 77 6.30 22.90 -4.48
N ASP A 78 7.05 23.98 -4.24
CA ASP A 78 7.87 24.69 -5.23
C ASP A 78 9.28 24.09 -5.41
N ALA A 79 9.55 22.92 -4.82
CA ALA A 79 10.83 22.25 -4.97
C ALA A 79 11.10 21.89 -6.45
N PRO A 80 12.37 21.90 -6.91
CA PRO A 80 12.70 21.52 -8.28
C PRO A 80 12.09 20.17 -8.67
N ILE A 81 11.49 20.10 -9.87
CA ILE A 81 10.87 18.87 -10.41
C ILE A 81 11.78 17.63 -10.27
N PRO A 82 13.10 17.68 -10.56
CA PRO A 82 13.95 16.52 -10.38
C PRO A 82 14.04 15.98 -8.94
N TRP A 83 13.83 16.84 -7.94
CA TRP A 83 13.81 16.41 -6.53
C TRP A 83 12.48 15.76 -6.18
N ARG A 84 11.37 16.36 -6.62
CA ARG A 84 10.01 15.83 -6.47
C ARG A 84 9.90 14.45 -7.15
N ALA A 85 10.39 14.34 -8.39
CA ALA A 85 10.47 13.07 -9.13
C ALA A 85 11.33 12.01 -8.45
N ALA A 86 12.45 12.39 -7.84
CA ALA A 86 13.28 11.44 -7.09
C ALA A 86 12.58 10.91 -5.82
N ALA A 87 11.73 11.73 -5.19
CA ALA A 87 10.95 11.33 -4.03
C ALA A 87 9.75 10.45 -4.43
N TYR A 88 8.96 10.89 -5.42
CA TYR A 88 7.84 10.12 -5.96
C TYR A 88 8.28 8.73 -6.44
N ALA A 89 9.30 8.64 -7.29
CA ALA A 89 9.79 7.37 -7.82
C ALA A 89 10.25 6.41 -6.71
N ALA A 90 10.83 6.94 -5.63
CA ALA A 90 11.23 6.11 -4.49
C ALA A 90 10.03 5.62 -3.67
N LEU A 91 8.96 6.41 -3.54
CA LEU A 91 7.72 5.98 -2.88
C LEU A 91 6.98 4.95 -3.72
N GLU A 92 6.81 5.21 -5.03
CA GLU A 92 6.20 4.30 -6.01
C GLU A 92 6.91 2.93 -6.03
N GLU A 93 8.24 2.91 -6.04
CA GLU A 93 9.02 1.66 -6.04
C GLU A 93 8.88 0.85 -4.73
N THR A 94 8.67 1.51 -3.59
CA THR A 94 8.89 0.87 -2.28
C THR A 94 7.63 0.63 -1.45
N LEU A 95 6.64 1.53 -1.50
CA LEU A 95 5.49 1.49 -0.59
C LEU A 95 4.64 0.22 -0.76
N GLY A 96 4.56 -0.34 -1.97
CA GLY A 96 3.80 -1.56 -2.27
C GLY A 96 4.32 -2.82 -1.55
N THR A 97 5.47 -2.72 -0.88
CA THR A 97 5.99 -3.80 -0.02
C THR A 97 5.26 -3.89 1.33
N ALA A 98 4.55 -2.83 1.73
CA ALA A 98 3.90 -2.75 3.05
C ALA A 98 2.43 -2.32 2.98
N LEU A 99 2.01 -1.63 1.91
CA LEU A 99 0.65 -1.11 1.77
C LEU A 99 0.00 -1.67 0.50
N PRO A 100 -1.31 -1.97 0.54
CA PRO A 100 -2.07 -2.33 -0.65
C PRO A 100 -2.32 -1.05 -1.45
N LEU A 101 -1.39 -0.72 -2.35
CA LEU A 101 -1.43 0.49 -3.17
C LEU A 101 -1.20 0.20 -4.64
N PHE A 102 -1.73 1.07 -5.48
CA PHE A 102 -1.42 1.08 -6.91
C PHE A 102 -0.83 2.41 -7.37
N GLY A 103 -0.02 2.35 -8.42
CA GLY A 103 0.59 3.49 -9.08
C GLY A 103 -0.08 3.84 -10.41
N TYR A 104 0.53 4.77 -11.14
CA TYR A 104 -0.01 5.20 -12.45
C TYR A 104 -0.06 4.05 -13.45
N GLN A 105 0.93 3.16 -13.45
CA GLN A 105 0.98 2.07 -14.40
C GLN A 105 -0.20 1.11 -14.23
N ASP A 106 -0.55 0.77 -12.99
CA ASP A 106 -1.71 -0.07 -12.68
C ASP A 106 -3.01 0.60 -13.12
N LEU A 107 -3.18 1.90 -12.84
CA LEU A 107 -4.34 2.68 -13.31
C LEU A 107 -4.43 2.66 -14.84
N PHE A 108 -3.32 2.89 -15.52
CA PHE A 108 -3.26 2.92 -16.98
C PHE A 108 -3.60 1.55 -17.58
N GLU A 109 -3.14 0.46 -16.97
CA GLU A 109 -3.49 -0.90 -17.37
C GLU A 109 -4.99 -1.19 -17.20
N GLU A 110 -5.59 -0.81 -16.07
CA GLU A 110 -7.03 -0.95 -15.86
C GLU A 110 -7.83 -0.13 -16.89
N ILE A 111 -7.51 1.15 -17.06
CA ILE A 111 -8.17 2.00 -18.07
C ILE A 111 -7.99 1.45 -19.48
N SER A 112 -6.81 0.95 -19.80
CA SER A 112 -6.53 0.33 -21.10
C SER A 112 -7.42 -0.90 -21.33
N MET A 113 -7.58 -1.76 -20.33
CA MET A 113 -8.49 -2.91 -20.42
C MET A 113 -9.96 -2.48 -20.60
N TYR A 114 -10.40 -1.47 -19.85
CA TYR A 114 -11.79 -1.00 -19.91
C TYR A 114 -12.16 -0.27 -21.20
N TYR A 115 -11.28 0.61 -21.69
CA TYR A 115 -11.61 1.53 -22.78
C TYR A 115 -10.98 1.16 -24.11
N TRP A 116 -9.83 0.49 -24.10
CA TRP A 116 -9.01 0.26 -25.28
C TRP A 116 -8.71 -1.22 -25.54
N ASP A 117 -9.41 -2.15 -24.88
CA ASP A 117 -9.22 -3.61 -24.99
C ASP A 117 -7.78 -4.06 -24.68
N GLY A 118 -7.12 -3.37 -23.74
CA GLY A 118 -5.74 -3.63 -23.33
C GLY A 118 -4.67 -2.99 -24.23
N GLU A 119 -5.07 -2.18 -25.21
CA GLU A 119 -4.13 -1.47 -26.07
C GLU A 119 -3.51 -0.26 -25.37
N ILE A 120 -2.20 -0.06 -25.57
CA ILE A 120 -1.39 0.94 -24.84
C ILE A 120 -0.87 2.08 -25.72
N ASP A 121 -1.14 2.03 -27.02
CA ASP A 121 -0.78 3.07 -27.99
C ASP A 121 -2.00 3.52 -28.80
N ASP A 122 -1.99 4.77 -29.25
CA ASP A 122 -3.17 5.36 -29.91
C ASP A 122 -3.54 4.68 -31.22
N GLU A 123 -2.59 4.12 -31.97
CA GLU A 123 -2.91 3.49 -33.25
C GLU A 123 -3.67 2.20 -33.01
N SER A 124 -3.16 1.38 -32.09
CA SER A 124 -3.79 0.11 -31.70
C SER A 124 -5.12 0.35 -31.00
N ALA A 125 -5.20 1.33 -30.08
CA ALA A 125 -6.45 1.71 -29.41
C ALA A 125 -7.52 2.16 -30.41
N ARG A 126 -7.20 3.03 -31.38
CA ARG A 126 -8.15 3.46 -32.42
C ARG A 126 -8.66 2.28 -33.26
N ARG A 127 -7.77 1.34 -33.61
CA ARG A 127 -8.17 0.13 -34.34
C ARG A 127 -9.09 -0.75 -33.51
N SER A 128 -8.80 -0.91 -32.22
CA SER A 128 -9.63 -1.70 -31.30
C SER A 128 -11.02 -1.08 -31.14
N LEU A 129 -11.10 0.24 -30.89
CA LEU A 129 -12.34 1.00 -30.81
C LEU A 129 -13.21 0.85 -32.07
N ALA A 130 -12.60 0.94 -33.25
CA ALA A 130 -13.31 0.76 -34.52
C ALA A 130 -13.75 -0.70 -34.75
N ALA A 131 -12.87 -1.66 -34.49
CA ALA A 131 -13.09 -3.07 -34.84
C ALA A 131 -14.00 -3.81 -33.86
N TYR A 132 -13.86 -3.55 -32.56
CA TYR A 132 -14.54 -4.29 -31.50
C TYR A 132 -15.69 -3.50 -30.87
N GLN A 133 -15.58 -2.17 -30.79
CA GLN A 133 -16.65 -1.33 -30.25
C GLN A 133 -17.51 -0.68 -31.36
N GLY A 134 -17.08 -0.76 -32.62
CA GLY A 134 -17.85 -0.28 -33.78
C GLY A 134 -17.96 1.24 -33.87
N LEU A 135 -17.09 1.98 -33.18
CA LEU A 135 -17.10 3.44 -33.19
C LEU A 135 -16.70 3.98 -34.57
N SER A 136 -17.39 5.03 -35.00
CA SER A 136 -17.03 5.81 -36.18
C SER A 136 -15.78 6.67 -35.94
N ALA A 137 -15.20 7.20 -37.02
CA ALA A 137 -14.04 8.08 -36.91
C ALA A 137 -14.33 9.34 -36.08
N GLU A 138 -15.54 9.92 -36.21
CA GLU A 138 -15.97 11.09 -35.45
C GLU A 138 -16.09 10.75 -33.94
N GLU A 139 -16.68 9.61 -33.60
CA GLU A 139 -16.80 9.17 -32.20
C GLU A 139 -15.45 8.84 -31.55
N ILE A 140 -14.49 8.33 -32.34
CA ILE A 140 -13.13 8.04 -31.88
C ILE A 140 -12.36 9.33 -31.58
N GLU A 141 -12.57 10.40 -32.36
CA GLU A 141 -11.95 11.71 -32.09
C GLU A 141 -12.43 12.34 -30.77
N GLU A 142 -13.60 11.94 -30.28
CA GLU A 142 -14.14 12.38 -28.99
C GLU A 142 -13.62 11.54 -27.80
N GLN A 143 -12.97 10.40 -28.05
CA GLN A 143 -12.42 9.55 -26.99
C GLN A 143 -11.06 10.04 -26.51
N THR A 144 -10.82 9.91 -25.21
CA THR A 144 -9.46 10.02 -24.68
C THR A 144 -8.63 8.83 -25.14
N LEU A 145 -7.42 9.10 -25.63
CA LEU A 145 -6.48 8.07 -26.10
C LEU A 145 -5.31 7.85 -25.12
N PRO A 146 -4.58 6.72 -25.25
CA PRO A 146 -3.43 6.41 -24.40
C PRO A 146 -2.41 7.55 -24.25
N SER A 147 -2.06 8.22 -25.35
CA SER A 147 -1.07 9.30 -25.35
C SER A 147 -1.58 10.54 -24.61
N GLU A 148 -2.87 10.85 -24.73
CA GLU A 148 -3.50 12.00 -24.08
C GLU A 148 -3.57 11.79 -22.56
N MET A 149 -3.88 10.57 -22.11
CA MET A 149 -3.81 10.23 -20.69
C MET A 149 -2.37 10.34 -20.17
N ASN A 150 -1.39 9.79 -20.90
CA ASN A 150 0.02 9.89 -20.52
C ASN A 150 0.54 11.34 -20.50
N ALA A 151 0.07 12.19 -21.40
CA ALA A 151 0.47 13.60 -21.46
C ALA A 151 -0.01 14.44 -20.27
N ARG A 152 -1.06 14.00 -19.56
CA ARG A 152 -1.55 14.65 -18.33
C ARG A 152 -0.67 14.40 -17.12
N ARG A 153 0.23 13.41 -17.17
CA ARG A 153 1.10 13.09 -16.03
C ARG A 153 1.94 14.31 -15.66
N PRO A 154 1.90 14.78 -14.41
CA PRO A 154 2.83 15.78 -13.93
C PRO A 154 4.27 15.33 -14.08
N ASP A 155 5.17 16.27 -14.40
CA ASP A 155 6.58 15.96 -14.63
C ASP A 155 7.26 15.31 -13.42
N TRP A 156 6.76 15.56 -12.21
CA TRP A 156 7.25 14.95 -10.98
C TRP A 156 6.83 13.48 -10.82
N MET A 157 5.83 12.98 -11.56
CA MET A 157 5.50 11.55 -11.59
C MET A 157 6.37 10.76 -12.57
N ILE A 158 7.19 11.44 -13.38
CA ILE A 158 7.98 10.80 -14.42
C ILE A 158 9.35 10.44 -13.84
N GLY A 159 9.57 9.15 -13.58
CA GLY A 159 10.80 8.66 -12.94
C GLY A 159 12.10 9.02 -13.68
N THR A 160 12.07 9.21 -14.99
CA THR A 160 13.26 9.65 -15.77
C THR A 160 13.64 11.10 -15.50
N ASN A 161 12.73 11.93 -14.96
CA ASN A 161 13.03 13.29 -14.53
C ASN A 161 13.76 13.31 -13.16
N ALA A 162 13.82 12.19 -12.44
CA ALA A 162 14.45 12.11 -11.13
C ALA A 162 15.94 12.46 -11.14
N ALA A 163 16.34 13.38 -10.27
CA ALA A 163 17.73 13.70 -10.05
C ALA A 163 18.50 12.53 -9.40
N LYS A 164 19.76 12.37 -9.82
CA LYS A 164 20.67 11.39 -9.19
C LYS A 164 20.97 11.79 -7.75
N SER A 165 21.25 10.80 -6.90
CA SER A 165 21.54 11.03 -5.47
C SER A 165 22.62 12.10 -5.20
N ALA A 166 23.64 12.20 -6.07
CA ALA A 166 24.73 13.15 -5.93
C ALA A 166 24.34 14.62 -6.20
N SER A 167 23.25 14.87 -6.93
CA SER A 167 22.76 16.22 -7.26
C SER A 167 21.60 16.68 -6.36
N LEU A 168 21.19 15.85 -5.38
CA LEU A 168 20.16 16.19 -4.42
C LEU A 168 20.76 16.92 -3.20
N PRO A 169 19.97 17.77 -2.51
CA PRO A 169 20.34 18.29 -1.21
C PRO A 169 20.71 17.14 -0.26
N LYS A 170 21.75 17.34 0.54
CA LYS A 170 22.28 16.30 1.45
C LYS A 170 21.20 15.71 2.37
N ALA A 171 20.25 16.54 2.82
CA ALA A 171 19.16 16.11 3.68
C ALA A 171 18.16 15.21 2.93
N LEU A 172 17.71 15.60 1.73
CA LEU A 172 16.83 14.80 0.88
C LEU A 172 17.50 13.48 0.47
N ALA A 173 18.76 13.53 0.05
CA ALA A 173 19.53 12.32 -0.28
C ALA A 173 19.63 11.35 0.90
N ARG A 174 19.69 11.86 2.14
CA ARG A 174 19.67 11.05 3.36
C ARG A 174 18.29 10.47 3.64
N ALA A 175 17.22 11.24 3.49
CA ALA A 175 15.84 10.75 3.65
C ALA A 175 15.55 9.58 2.69
N LEU A 176 15.86 9.76 1.40
CA LEU A 176 15.72 8.71 0.39
C LEU A 176 16.56 7.47 0.70
N ARG A 177 17.76 7.64 1.25
CA ARG A 177 18.59 6.51 1.68
C ARG A 177 17.97 5.77 2.84
N ARG A 178 17.45 6.48 3.85
CA ARG A 178 16.76 5.86 5.00
C ARG A 178 15.55 5.04 4.54
N LEU A 179 14.75 5.57 3.61
CA LEU A 179 13.63 4.84 3.01
C LEU A 179 14.10 3.54 2.34
N ARG A 180 15.10 3.63 1.45
CA ARG A 180 15.64 2.45 0.75
C ARG A 180 16.28 1.43 1.69
N ASP A 181 16.99 1.87 2.73
CA ASP A 181 17.61 0.98 3.71
C ASP A 181 16.54 0.25 4.54
N ALA A 182 15.47 0.96 4.95
CA ALA A 182 14.33 0.36 5.65
C ALA A 182 13.54 -0.60 4.76
N HIS A 183 13.29 -0.23 3.50
CA HIS A 183 12.67 -1.10 2.49
C HIS A 183 13.47 -2.40 2.30
N LYS A 184 14.79 -2.28 2.17
CA LYS A 184 15.68 -3.44 2.05
C LYS A 184 15.65 -4.32 3.29
N ALA A 185 15.54 -3.75 4.48
CA ALA A 185 15.39 -4.51 5.71
C ALA A 185 14.05 -5.27 5.73
N LEU A 186 12.97 -4.64 5.27
CA LEU A 186 11.65 -5.26 5.16
C LEU A 186 11.63 -6.40 4.14
N LYS A 187 12.18 -6.22 2.93
CA LYS A 187 12.25 -7.27 1.89
C LYS A 187 13.11 -8.49 2.28
N ARG A 188 13.96 -8.38 3.30
CA ARG A 188 14.78 -9.49 3.81
C ARG A 188 14.03 -10.39 4.79
N LEU A 189 12.83 -10.00 5.21
CA LEU A 189 11.99 -10.81 6.07
C LEU A 189 11.55 -12.08 5.33
N THR A 190 11.48 -13.17 6.07
CA THR A 190 10.94 -14.44 5.57
C THR A 190 9.43 -14.33 5.49
N SER A 191 8.86 -14.66 4.33
CA SER A 191 7.43 -14.51 4.01
C SER A 191 6.51 -15.14 5.07
N GLU A 192 6.77 -16.39 5.44
CA GLU A 192 5.93 -17.15 6.38
C GLU A 192 5.86 -16.62 7.82
N ARG A 193 6.71 -15.65 8.19
CA ARG A 193 6.94 -15.26 9.60
C ARG A 193 6.57 -13.81 9.90
N ASN A 194 6.16 -13.05 8.90
CA ASN A 194 6.17 -11.60 8.98
C ASN A 194 4.78 -10.97 8.83
N ALA A 195 4.63 -9.79 9.40
CA ALA A 195 3.35 -9.06 9.49
C ALA A 195 2.88 -8.41 8.19
N TRP A 196 3.75 -8.35 7.17
CA TRP A 196 3.57 -7.58 5.93
C TRP A 196 3.50 -8.48 4.70
N HIS A 197 3.47 -9.80 4.88
CA HIS A 197 3.35 -10.74 3.79
C HIS A 197 1.87 -10.89 3.44
N PHE A 198 1.51 -10.40 2.27
CA PHE A 198 0.22 -10.63 1.66
C PHE A 198 0.28 -11.84 0.72
N ASP A 199 -0.72 -12.70 0.83
CA ASP A 199 -0.95 -13.86 -0.03
C ASP A 199 -2.47 -14.05 -0.15
N SER A 200 -3.01 -13.83 -1.35
CA SER A 200 -4.46 -13.83 -1.60
C SER A 200 -5.06 -15.22 -1.39
N ASP A 201 -4.37 -16.27 -1.85
CA ASP A 201 -4.85 -17.65 -1.74
C ASP A 201 -4.99 -18.05 -0.27
N THR A 202 -3.99 -17.74 0.57
CA THR A 202 -4.08 -17.94 2.01
C THR A 202 -5.21 -17.11 2.60
N LEU A 203 -5.38 -15.85 2.19
CA LEU A 203 -6.42 -14.97 2.74
C LEU A 203 -7.85 -15.50 2.49
N TYR A 204 -8.11 -16.06 1.31
CA TYR A 204 -9.41 -16.65 0.95
C TYR A 204 -9.81 -17.80 1.89
N GLU A 205 -8.84 -18.49 2.49
CA GLU A 205 -9.11 -19.53 3.49
C GLU A 205 -9.54 -18.99 4.87
N TYR A 206 -9.31 -17.70 5.15
CA TYR A 206 -9.60 -17.08 6.45
C TYR A 206 -10.77 -16.10 6.43
N VAL A 207 -11.05 -15.49 5.27
CA VAL A 207 -12.08 -14.45 5.15
C VAL A 207 -13.01 -14.80 4.00
N PRO A 208 -14.12 -15.52 4.28
CA PRO A 208 -15.08 -15.91 3.24
C PRO A 208 -15.68 -14.70 2.52
N GLY A 209 -15.74 -14.75 1.18
CA GLY A 209 -16.32 -13.71 0.33
C GLY A 209 -15.39 -12.55 -0.02
N ILE A 210 -14.16 -12.53 0.50
CA ILE A 210 -13.17 -11.48 0.20
C ILE A 210 -12.65 -11.58 -1.25
N GLU A 211 -12.82 -12.74 -1.90
CA GLU A 211 -12.52 -12.95 -3.32
C GLU A 211 -13.41 -12.13 -4.27
N GLU A 212 -14.54 -11.61 -3.79
CA GLU A 212 -15.44 -10.75 -4.55
C GLU A 212 -15.00 -9.26 -4.54
N CYS A 213 -14.08 -8.89 -3.64
CA CYS A 213 -13.55 -7.53 -3.55
C CYS A 213 -12.73 -7.15 -4.79
N SER A 214 -12.53 -5.84 -4.97
CA SER A 214 -11.70 -5.30 -6.05
C SER A 214 -10.28 -5.85 -6.01
N SER A 215 -9.78 -6.24 -7.20
CA SER A 215 -8.38 -6.58 -7.44
C SER A 215 -7.47 -5.36 -7.33
N LEU A 216 -7.98 -4.17 -7.67
CA LEU A 216 -7.23 -2.94 -7.52
C LEU A 216 -7.20 -2.55 -6.03
N PRO A 217 -6.01 -2.25 -5.47
CA PRO A 217 -5.87 -1.86 -4.08
C PRO A 217 -6.62 -0.56 -3.71
N PRO A 218 -6.94 -0.35 -2.41
CA PRO A 218 -7.67 0.82 -1.95
C PRO A 218 -6.86 2.13 -1.97
N LEU A 219 -5.54 2.07 -1.90
CA LEU A 219 -4.67 3.24 -1.87
C LEU A 219 -4.06 3.53 -3.24
N THR A 220 -3.84 4.80 -3.53
CA THR A 220 -3.15 5.20 -4.75
C THR A 220 -2.11 6.28 -4.52
N LEU A 221 -1.07 6.26 -5.36
CA LEU A 221 -0.12 7.37 -5.53
C LEU A 221 -0.47 8.26 -6.72
N VAL A 222 -1.53 7.92 -7.46
CA VAL A 222 -1.99 8.73 -8.59
C VAL A 222 -2.76 9.95 -8.05
N PRO A 223 -2.42 11.16 -8.48
CA PRO A 223 -3.06 12.36 -7.99
C PRO A 223 -4.47 12.54 -8.56
N PHE A 224 -5.43 12.90 -7.69
CA PHE A 224 -6.82 13.14 -8.07
C PHE A 224 -6.97 14.39 -8.96
N GLU A 225 -6.12 15.41 -8.79
CA GLU A 225 -6.23 16.66 -9.56
C GLU A 225 -6.17 16.42 -11.08
N GLU A 226 -5.34 15.48 -11.52
CA GLU A 226 -5.15 15.14 -12.93
C GLU A 226 -5.99 13.95 -13.41
N PHE A 227 -6.34 13.01 -12.52
CA PHE A 227 -6.91 11.71 -12.87
C PHE A 227 -8.21 11.32 -12.13
N ALA A 228 -8.92 12.28 -11.50
CA ALA A 228 -10.14 11.99 -10.75
C ALA A 228 -11.16 11.13 -11.52
N ARG A 229 -11.39 11.43 -12.81
CA ARG A 229 -12.34 10.66 -13.64
C ARG A 229 -11.91 9.20 -13.78
N GLU A 230 -10.65 8.98 -14.18
CA GLU A 230 -10.11 7.64 -14.37
C GLU A 230 -10.11 6.85 -13.05
N LEU A 231 -9.77 7.50 -11.95
CA LEU A 231 -9.80 6.91 -10.61
C LEU A 231 -11.24 6.52 -10.19
N ASP A 232 -12.23 7.39 -10.42
CA ASP A 232 -13.64 7.09 -10.14
C ASP A 232 -14.15 5.89 -10.96
N ASP A 233 -13.73 5.78 -12.23
CA ASP A 233 -14.14 4.69 -13.11
C ASP A 233 -13.58 3.34 -12.64
N VAL A 234 -12.28 3.24 -12.33
CA VAL A 234 -11.67 1.97 -11.87
C VAL A 234 -12.03 1.63 -10.42
N ALA A 235 -12.28 2.63 -9.58
CA ALA A 235 -12.63 2.43 -8.18
C ALA A 235 -14.09 1.99 -7.97
N ARG A 236 -14.97 2.13 -8.98
CA ARG A 236 -16.41 1.85 -8.86
C ARG A 236 -16.70 0.46 -8.30
N HIS A 237 -16.06 -0.58 -8.83
CA HIS A 237 -16.24 -1.95 -8.33
C HIS A 237 -15.82 -2.08 -6.88
N GLY A 238 -14.70 -1.46 -6.48
CA GLY A 238 -14.25 -1.46 -5.09
C GLY A 238 -15.16 -0.67 -4.15
N MET A 239 -15.81 0.39 -4.62
CA MET A 239 -16.83 1.10 -3.85
C MET A 239 -18.11 0.28 -3.66
N GLU A 240 -18.44 -0.61 -4.59
CA GLU A 240 -19.64 -1.47 -4.55
C GLU A 240 -19.40 -2.77 -3.77
N MET A 241 -18.27 -3.45 -4.01
CA MET A 241 -17.95 -4.78 -3.49
C MET A 241 -16.88 -4.79 -2.39
N GLY A 242 -16.30 -3.63 -2.09
CA GLY A 242 -15.17 -3.50 -1.17
C GLY A 242 -13.81 -3.63 -1.86
N PHE A 243 -12.77 -3.16 -1.17
CA PHE A 243 -11.38 -3.23 -1.62
C PHE A 243 -10.60 -4.29 -0.85
N MET A 244 -9.58 -4.87 -1.49
CA MET A 244 -8.60 -5.72 -0.82
C MET A 244 -7.64 -4.86 0.02
N ASP A 245 -7.97 -4.65 1.29
CA ASP A 245 -7.29 -3.70 2.19
C ASP A 245 -6.26 -4.35 3.13
N PHE A 246 -5.95 -5.62 2.91
CA PHE A 246 -4.98 -6.37 3.70
C PHE A 246 -3.54 -6.01 3.32
N CYS A 247 -2.76 -5.56 4.30
CA CYS A 247 -1.31 -5.36 4.18
C CYS A 247 -0.54 -6.67 4.38
N GLY A 248 -1.09 -7.59 5.18
CA GLY A 248 -0.45 -8.87 5.44
C GLY A 248 -1.26 -9.81 6.33
N LEU A 249 -0.92 -11.08 6.24
CA LEU A 249 -1.56 -12.17 6.97
C LEU A 249 -0.49 -13.13 7.50
N CYS A 250 -0.51 -13.40 8.81
CA CYS A 250 0.46 -14.29 9.45
C CYS A 250 -0.25 -15.41 10.22
N PRO A 251 -0.37 -16.61 9.63
CA PRO A 251 -0.83 -17.82 10.33
C PRO A 251 0.08 -18.16 11.53
N LEU A 252 -0.53 -18.60 12.64
CA LEU A 252 0.16 -18.88 13.91
C LEU A 252 0.09 -20.36 14.34
N PRO A 253 0.78 -21.28 13.63
CA PRO A 253 0.82 -22.69 14.03
C PRO A 253 1.59 -22.93 15.34
N ALA A 254 2.45 -21.98 15.75
CA ALA A 254 3.25 -22.08 16.97
C ALA A 254 3.41 -20.73 17.67
N ILE A 255 3.66 -20.76 18.99
CA ILE A 255 3.79 -19.55 19.81
C ILE A 255 4.96 -18.64 19.42
N SER A 256 6.07 -19.22 18.97
CA SER A 256 7.28 -18.47 18.58
C SER A 256 7.02 -17.47 17.46
N ARG A 257 5.97 -17.69 16.67
CA ARG A 257 5.56 -16.80 15.57
C ARG A 257 5.10 -15.42 16.04
N ILE A 258 4.63 -15.27 17.28
CA ILE A 258 4.12 -13.98 17.77
C ILE A 258 5.27 -12.98 17.97
N ASP A 259 6.42 -13.42 18.49
CA ASP A 259 7.57 -12.53 18.67
C ASP A 259 8.21 -12.15 17.33
N ASP A 260 8.30 -13.11 16.39
CA ASP A 260 8.73 -12.87 15.01
C ASP A 260 7.79 -11.87 14.30
N TRP A 261 6.47 -12.05 14.47
CA TRP A 261 5.46 -11.13 13.95
C TRP A 261 5.64 -9.72 14.50
N PHE A 262 5.77 -9.53 15.82
CA PHE A 262 6.04 -8.20 16.38
C PHE A 262 7.38 -7.61 15.94
N ALA A 263 8.42 -8.42 15.73
CA ALA A 263 9.70 -7.95 15.22
C ALA A 263 9.55 -7.43 13.78
N SER A 264 8.84 -8.15 12.93
CA SER A 264 8.54 -7.70 11.57
C SER A 264 7.61 -6.49 11.52
N LEU A 265 6.58 -6.41 12.39
CA LEU A 265 5.71 -5.25 12.51
C LEU A 265 6.52 -3.98 12.77
N ARG A 266 7.49 -4.03 13.69
CA ARG A 266 8.40 -2.91 13.96
C ARG A 266 9.23 -2.48 12.76
N LEU A 267 9.71 -3.44 11.95
CA LEU A 267 10.50 -3.13 10.77
C LEU A 267 9.68 -2.44 9.69
N GLY A 268 8.45 -2.90 9.44
CA GLY A 268 7.56 -2.19 8.51
C GLY A 268 7.08 -0.85 9.06
N ALA A 269 6.85 -0.73 10.38
CA ALA A 269 6.58 0.57 10.99
C ALA A 269 7.75 1.56 10.80
N GLN A 270 9.00 1.11 10.95
CA GLN A 270 10.18 1.92 10.66
C GLN A 270 10.28 2.32 9.19
N PHE A 271 9.88 1.43 8.27
CA PHE A 271 9.80 1.73 6.84
C PHE A 271 8.74 2.78 6.54
N LEU A 272 7.52 2.63 7.06
CA LEU A 272 6.44 3.60 6.88
C LEU A 272 6.76 4.96 7.51
N LEU A 273 7.45 4.97 8.66
CA LEU A 273 7.98 6.20 9.24
C LEU A 273 9.02 6.87 8.35
N ALA A 274 9.89 6.11 7.67
CA ALA A 274 10.83 6.68 6.72
C ALA A 274 10.14 7.26 5.47
N ALA A 275 9.03 6.67 5.03
CA ALA A 275 8.19 7.21 3.96
C ALA A 275 7.47 8.48 4.40
N GLN A 276 6.87 8.47 5.59
CA GLN A 276 6.24 9.64 6.21
C GLN A 276 7.22 10.79 6.42
N ASP A 277 8.43 10.52 6.91
CA ASP A 277 9.51 11.50 7.05
C ASP A 277 9.88 12.13 5.69
N LEU A 278 9.81 11.36 4.60
CA LEU A 278 10.09 11.85 3.26
C LEU A 278 8.95 12.73 2.73
N VAL A 279 7.70 12.33 2.92
CA VAL A 279 6.50 13.11 2.56
C VAL A 279 6.42 14.41 3.35
N ARG A 280 6.83 14.40 4.63
CA ARG A 280 6.87 15.58 5.52
C ARG A 280 8.15 16.38 5.43
N PHE A 281 9.07 15.97 4.57
CA PHE A 281 10.32 16.68 4.38
C PHE A 281 10.03 18.12 3.91
N ASP A 282 10.69 19.10 4.51
CA ASP A 282 10.63 20.50 4.07
C ASP A 282 11.86 20.79 3.18
N PRO A 283 11.70 20.85 1.85
CA PRO A 283 12.82 21.09 0.95
C PRO A 283 13.36 22.51 1.17
N PRO A 284 14.70 22.69 1.19
CA PRO A 284 15.25 24.04 1.24
C PRO A 284 14.78 24.81 0.01
N ASN A 285 14.38 26.08 0.21
CA ASN A 285 14.09 26.98 -0.89
C ASN A 285 15.30 27.04 -1.84
N PRO A 286 15.09 26.87 -3.16
CA PRO A 286 16.16 26.88 -4.15
C PRO A 286 16.86 28.24 -4.26
#